data_AF-A0A963IJ96-F1
#
_entry.id   AF-A0A963IJ96-F1
#
_cell.length_a   1.000
_cell.length_b   1.000
_cell.length_c   1.000
_cell.angle_alpha   90.00
_cell.angle_beta   90.00
_cell.angle_gamma   90.00
#
_symmetry.space_group_name_H-M   'P 1'
#
loop_
_entity.id
_entity.type
_entity.pdbx_description
1 polymer ?
#
loop_
_entity_poly.entity_id
_entity_poly.type
_entity_poly.pdbx_seq_one_letter_code
_entity_poly.pdbx_strand_id
1 'polypeptide(L)' 'MNALHFNNKATILVVDDTPDNLALMSALLKNVYKVKVANHGDKGLRIAASTPPPDLILLDV' A
#
# COMPACT_ATOMS: atom_id res chain seq x y z
N MET A 1 -24.62 19.37 2.45
CA MET A 1 -23.55 19.31 3.47
C MET A 1 -22.90 17.94 3.35
N ASN A 2 -21.77 17.84 2.64
CA ASN A 2 -21.04 16.57 2.56
C ASN A 2 -20.27 16.39 3.86
N ALA A 3 -20.67 15.40 4.68
CA ALA A 3 -19.85 14.97 5.79
C ALA A 3 -18.50 14.50 5.24
N LEU A 4 -17.43 15.20 5.58
CA LEU A 4 -16.07 14.78 5.28
C LEU A 4 -15.83 13.48 6.04
N HIS A 5 -15.85 12.35 5.32
CA HIS A 5 -15.56 11.03 5.88
C HIS A 5 -14.06 10.91 6.16
N PHE A 6 -13.63 11.32 7.36
CA PHE A 6 -12.22 11.24 7.79
C PHE A 6 -11.80 9.86 8.32
N ASN A 7 -12.53 8.78 8.03
CA ASN A 7 -12.39 7.52 8.80
C ASN A 7 -12.01 6.27 7.99
N ASN A 8 -11.41 6.41 6.82
CA ASN A 8 -10.83 5.27 6.12
C ASN A 8 -9.30 5.34 6.24
N LYS A 9 -8.69 4.31 6.84
CA LYS A 9 -7.23 4.16 6.88
C LYS A 9 -6.65 4.36 5.48
N ALA A 10 -5.69 5.28 5.33
CA ALA A 10 -4.97 5.49 4.08
C ALA A 10 -4.31 4.17 3.63
N THR A 11 -4.27 3.95 2.31
CA THR A 11 -3.74 2.75 1.67
C THR A 11 -2.31 2.98 1.22
N ILE A 12 -1.38 2.18 1.72
CA ILE A 12 0.02 2.17 1.29
C ILE A 12 0.26 0.91 0.44
N LEU A 13 0.85 1.09 -0.74
CA LEU A 13 1.40 0.00 -1.54
C LEU A 13 2.90 -0.12 -1.27
N VAL A 14 3.36 -1.32 -0.92
CA VAL A 14 4.79 -1.65 -0.81
C VAL A 14 5.18 -2.55 -1.97
N VAL A 15 6.23 -2.19 -2.69
CA VAL A 15 6.79 -2.97 -3.82
C VAL A 15 8.25 -3.29 -3.51
N ASP A 16 8.54 -4.58 -3.30
CA ASP A 16 9.86 -5.10 -2.91
C ASP A 16 9.90 -6.59 -3.28
N ASP A 17 10.99 -7.09 -3.86
CA ASP A 17 11.11 -8.48 -4.31
C ASP A 17 11.49 -9.46 -3.18
N THR A 18 11.89 -8.94 -2.02
CA THR A 18 12.29 -9.69 -0.83
C THR A 18 11.08 -9.93 0.10
N PRO A 19 10.63 -11.19 0.28
CA PRO A 19 9.44 -11.50 1.09
C PRO A 19 9.50 -10.99 2.54
N ASP A 20 10.69 -11.01 3.14
CA ASP A 20 10.89 -10.57 4.53
C ASP A 20 10.66 -9.07 4.69
N ASN A 21 11.06 -8.26 3.70
CA ASN A 21 10.79 -6.82 3.69
C ASN A 21 9.28 -6.55 3.61
N LEU A 22 8.57 -7.26 2.73
CA LEU A 22 7.10 -7.15 2.62
C LEU A 22 6.39 -7.53 3.93
N ALA A 23 6.84 -8.61 4.58
CA ALA A 23 6.29 -9.06 5.85
C ALA A 23 6.55 -8.05 6.98
N LEU A 24 7.79 -7.54 7.07
CA LEU A 24 8.18 -6.51 8.03
C LEU A 24 7.36 -5.23 7.84
N MET A 25 7.29 -4.70 6.61
CA MET A 25 6.54 -3.49 6.32
C MET A 25 5.05 -3.64 6.63
N SER A 26 4.47 -4.81 6.30
CA SER A 26 3.08 -5.12 6.65
C SER A 26 2.84 -5.13 8.16
N ALA A 27 3.77 -5.72 8.93
CA ALA A 27 3.68 -5.75 10.39
C ALA A 27 3.78 -4.35 11.02
N LEU A 28 4.68 -3.50 10.51
CA LEU A 28 4.90 -2.14 11.01
C LEU A 28 3.71 -1.21 10.71
N LEU A 29 3.09 -1.33 9.54
CA LEU A 29 2.14 -0.32 9.04
C LEU A 29 0.65 -0.68 9.26
N LYS A 30 0.28 -1.96 9.39
CA LYS A 30 -1.13 -2.43 9.42
C LYS A 30 -2.00 -1.80 10.52
N ASN A 31 -1.40 -1.36 11.62
CA ASN A 31 -2.13 -0.78 12.74
C ASN A 31 -2.73 0.59 12.38
N VAL A 32 -2.06 1.35 11.50
CA VAL A 32 -2.44 2.72 11.11
C VAL A 32 -2.96 2.78 9.67
N TYR A 33 -2.44 1.94 8.78
CA TYR A 33 -2.71 1.97 7.34
C TYR A 33 -3.34 0.67 6.82
N LYS A 34 -3.99 0.73 5.66
CA LYS A 34 -4.26 -0.46 4.84
C LYS A 34 -3.01 -0.74 4.00
N VAL A 35 -2.42 -1.92 4.16
CA VAL A 35 -1.20 -2.27 3.44
C VAL A 35 -1.55 -3.19 2.27
N LYS A 36 -1.15 -2.80 1.06
CA LYS A 36 -1.11 -3.66 -0.13
C LYS A 36 0.35 -3.98 -0.43
N VAL A 37 0.64 -5.20 -0.89
CA VAL A 37 2.00 -5.65 -1.21
C VAL A 37 2.11 -6.18 -2.63
N ALA A 38 3.22 -5.88 -3.29
CA ALA A 38 3.62 -6.43 -4.57
C ALA A 38 5.07 -6.90 -4.50
N ASN A 39 5.33 -8.11 -4.98
CA ASN A 39 6.66 -8.74 -4.99
C ASN A 39 7.44 -8.53 -6.30
N HIS A 40 6.93 -7.69 -7.19
CA HIS A 40 7.47 -7.40 -8.52
C HIS A 40 6.73 -6.21 -9.14
N GLY A 41 7.40 -5.53 -10.08
CA GLY A 41 6.97 -4.25 -10.62
C GLY A 41 5.65 -4.28 -11.39
N ASP A 42 5.38 -5.30 -12.19
CA ASP A 42 4.13 -5.41 -12.98
C ASP A 42 2.89 -5.54 -12.08
N LYS A 43 2.98 -6.34 -11.02
CA LYS A 43 1.93 -6.39 -9.98
C LYS A 43 1.81 -5.04 -9.27
N GLY A 44 2.94 -4.40 -8.95
CA GLY A 44 2.97 -3.05 -8.37
C GLY A 44 2.22 -2.03 -9.23
N LEU A 45 2.50 -1.98 -10.53
CA LEU A 45 1.86 -1.10 -11.51
C LEU A 45 0.35 -1.36 -11.62
N ARG A 46 -0.08 -2.63 -11.66
CA ARG A 46 -1.51 -2.99 -11.67
C ARG A 46 -2.24 -2.48 -10.44
N ILE A 47 -1.61 -2.55 -9.27
CA ILE A 47 -2.20 -2.05 -8.01
C ILE A 47 -2.18 -0.52 -7.97
N ALA A 48 -1.10 0.12 -8.42
CA ALA A 48 -0.98 1.57 -8.50
C ALA A 48 -2.08 2.18 -9.40
N ALA A 49 -2.43 1.50 -10.48
CA ALA A 49 -3.50 1.91 -11.40
C ALA A 49 -4.93 1.52 -10.95
N SER A 50 -5.09 0.91 -9.77
CA SER A 50 -6.42 0.50 -9.27
C SER A 50 -7.28 1.70 -8.82
N THR A 51 -8.59 1.50 -8.71
CA THR A 51 -9.53 2.52 -8.18
C THR A 51 -10.19 2.01 -6.90
N PRO A 52 -10.07 2.70 -5.75
CA PRO A 52 -9.19 3.86 -5.52
C PRO A 52 -7.70 3.47 -5.56
N PRO A 53 -6.81 4.36 -6.03
CA PRO A 53 -5.37 4.10 -6.02
C PRO A 53 -4.83 4.13 -4.59
N PRO A 54 -3.63 3.59 -4.34
CA PRO A 54 -2.91 3.82 -3.09
C PRO A 54 -2.66 5.31 -2.85
N ASP A 55 -2.69 5.73 -1.59
CA ASP A 55 -2.38 7.11 -1.17
C ASP A 55 -0.86 7.36 -1.14
N LEU A 56 -0.06 6.29 -0.97
CA LEU A 56 1.40 6.30 -0.99
C LEU A 56 1.93 4.98 -1.57
N ILE A 57 3.01 5.06 -2.34
CA ILE A 57 3.76 3.91 -2.84
C ILE A 57 5.17 3.95 -2.25
N LEU A 58 5.58 2.86 -1.59
CA LEU A 58 6.95 2.60 -1.14
C LEU A 58 7.57 1.62 -2.14
N LEU A 59 8.63 2.06 -2.80
CA LEU A 59 9.35 1.29 -3.83
C LEU A 59 10.77 1.02 -3.33
N ASP A 60 11.20 -0.23 -3.39
CA ASP A 60 12.62 -0.57 -3.28
C ASP A 60 13.34 -0.31 -4.61
N VAL A 61 14.63 0.05 -4.55
CA VAL A 61 15.45 0.48 -5.71
C VAL A 61 16.16 -0.67 -6.42
#